data_AF-A0A1F6KMY0-F1
#
_entry.id   AF-A0A1F6KMY0-F1
#
_cell.length_a   1.000
_cell.length_b   1.000
_cell.length_c   1.000
_cell.angle_alpha   90.00
_cell.angle_beta   90.00
_cell.angle_gamma   90.00
#
_symmetry.space_group_name_H-M   'P 1'
#
loop_
_entity.id
_entity.type
_entity.pdbx_description
1 polymer ?
#
loop_
_entity_poly.entity_id
_entity_poly.type
_entity_poly.pdbx_seq_one_letter_code
_entity_poly.pdbx_strand_id
1 'polypeptide(L)'
;MAEDNTGLEQGTKPEPTRISRRSLLKGIAGVGLGLVIGQVPESPSIEKKIESRFGVLLTSSKDAPTSNHTTLTDWNHTQMEVLKGILENLPANFYKPIVAEDGTKVPLKLALIKGPEALVSRCLCDIEAAKTSKKNPTVELNKDYYKVQEVDDRRLFKSMIVHELVHYTFQAQSQSPYELGDRISSQIGITSERELPEIFDSQNFEPKFDDRNFLRYAGFNFSEFFAVAGQFYVEGETKFLGLYAPILGEDKAKALYQVMKTEVFQNHEYKNFILQKRP
;
A
#
# COMPACT_ATOMS: atom_id res chain seq x y z
N MET A 1 40.19 23.19 -40.24
CA MET A 1 39.71 24.54 -40.61
C MET A 1 38.40 24.38 -41.37
N ALA A 2 37.62 25.45 -41.45
CA ALA A 2 36.25 25.42 -41.96
C ALA A 2 36.17 25.44 -43.50
N GLU A 3 34.97 25.16 -44.02
CA GLU A 3 34.36 25.78 -45.22
C GLU A 3 34.99 25.51 -46.62
N ASP A 4 34.23 25.49 -47.74
CA ASP A 4 32.79 25.24 -47.93
C ASP A 4 32.46 24.92 -49.42
N ASN A 5 31.32 24.27 -49.64
CA ASN A 5 30.35 24.45 -50.74
C ASN A 5 30.58 24.08 -52.24
N THR A 6 29.42 23.80 -52.87
CA THR A 6 29.10 23.59 -54.31
C THR A 6 29.51 22.27 -54.99
N GLY A 7 28.63 21.53 -55.70
CA GLY A 7 27.16 21.59 -55.76
C GLY A 7 26.54 20.92 -57.02
N LEU A 8 25.33 20.34 -56.86
CA LEU A 8 24.35 19.91 -57.92
C LEU A 8 24.82 18.79 -58.89
N GLU A 9 24.00 17.90 -59.47
CA GLU A 9 22.59 17.47 -59.34
C GLU A 9 22.43 16.08 -60.06
N GLN A 10 21.33 15.30 -60.08
CA GLN A 10 19.96 15.34 -59.54
C GLN A 10 19.48 13.88 -59.29
N GLY A 11 18.29 13.65 -58.69
CA GLY A 11 17.68 12.30 -58.61
C GLY A 11 16.48 12.21 -57.67
N THR A 12 15.31 12.69 -58.11
CA THR A 12 14.13 12.91 -57.24
C THR A 12 13.31 11.64 -56.91
N LYS A 13 12.92 11.51 -55.63
CA LYS A 13 11.78 10.69 -55.17
C LYS A 13 10.65 11.61 -54.69
N PRO A 14 9.37 11.28 -54.93
CA PRO A 14 8.24 12.12 -54.54
C PRO A 14 7.90 12.02 -53.05
N GLU A 15 7.46 13.15 -52.47
CA GLU A 15 6.92 13.26 -51.12
C GLU A 15 5.45 12.76 -51.02
N PRO A 16 4.99 12.29 -49.84
CA PRO A 16 3.57 12.05 -49.58
C PRO A 16 2.83 13.34 -49.17
N THR A 17 1.79 13.69 -49.93
CA THR A 17 0.99 14.91 -49.74
C THR A 17 0.21 14.93 -48.41
N ARG A 18 0.31 16.06 -47.70
CA ARG A 18 -0.42 16.35 -46.44
C ARG A 18 -1.90 16.66 -46.71
N ILE A 19 -2.82 15.81 -46.25
CA ILE A 19 -4.28 16.06 -46.33
C ILE A 19 -4.84 16.42 -44.95
N SER A 20 -5.53 17.56 -44.87
CA SER A 20 -6.14 18.11 -43.66
C SER A 20 -7.57 17.58 -43.43
N ARG A 21 -7.99 17.48 -42.16
CA ARG A 21 -9.33 17.03 -41.77
C ARG A 21 -10.40 18.07 -42.12
N ARG A 22 -11.37 17.74 -42.98
CA ARG A 22 -12.81 18.10 -42.85
C ARG A 22 -13.65 17.45 -43.96
N SER A 23 -14.93 17.19 -43.63
CA SER A 23 -16.02 16.83 -44.55
C SER A 23 -15.89 15.51 -45.34
N LEU A 24 -16.45 14.43 -44.77
CA LEU A 24 -17.15 13.39 -45.54
C LEU A 24 -18.15 12.62 -44.65
N LEU A 25 -19.24 13.32 -44.32
CA LEU A 25 -20.47 12.74 -43.75
C LEU A 25 -21.56 12.86 -44.83
N LYS A 26 -21.85 11.76 -45.55
CA LYS A 26 -23.13 11.42 -46.24
C LYS A 26 -22.96 10.24 -47.22
N GLY A 27 -23.90 9.28 -47.17
CA GLY A 27 -23.92 8.07 -48.01
C GLY A 27 -22.91 7.03 -47.53
N ILE A 28 -23.19 5.72 -47.53
CA ILE A 28 -24.14 4.94 -48.35
C ILE A 28 -24.95 4.00 -47.45
N ALA A 29 -26.23 3.77 -47.78
CA ALA A 29 -27.04 2.74 -47.16
C ALA A 29 -26.93 1.41 -47.93
N GLY A 30 -26.88 0.29 -47.19
CA GLY A 30 -27.32 -1.02 -47.67
C GLY A 30 -26.37 -1.86 -48.52
N VAL A 31 -25.44 -2.57 -47.87
CA VAL A 31 -25.24 -4.01 -48.13
C VAL A 31 -25.04 -4.70 -46.79
N GLY A 32 -25.88 -5.69 -46.47
CA GLY A 32 -25.80 -6.41 -45.20
C GLY A 32 -24.73 -7.50 -45.21
N LEU A 33 -23.55 -7.21 -44.65
CA LEU A 33 -22.79 -8.22 -43.91
C LEU A 33 -22.93 -7.91 -42.42
N GLY A 34 -23.50 -8.85 -41.67
CA GLY A 34 -23.59 -8.79 -40.22
C GLY A 34 -22.22 -8.99 -39.58
N LEU A 35 -21.34 -7.99 -39.68
CA LEU A 35 -20.17 -7.91 -38.83
C LEU A 35 -20.68 -7.64 -37.41
N VAL A 36 -20.87 -8.70 -36.63
CA VAL A 36 -21.03 -8.58 -35.19
C VAL A 36 -19.69 -8.05 -34.68
N ILE A 37 -19.61 -6.72 -34.58
CA ILE A 37 -18.60 -6.05 -33.77
C ILE A 37 -18.97 -6.41 -32.34
N GLY A 38 -18.52 -7.59 -31.91
CA GLY A 38 -18.56 -7.95 -30.51
C GLY A 38 -17.93 -6.80 -29.75
N GLN A 39 -18.67 -6.23 -28.80
CA GLN A 39 -18.10 -5.25 -27.89
C GLN A 39 -16.89 -5.92 -27.27
N VAL A 40 -15.68 -5.45 -27.62
CA VAL A 40 -14.46 -5.84 -26.92
C VAL A 40 -14.74 -5.51 -25.47
N PRO A 41 -14.79 -6.51 -24.55
CA PRO A 41 -15.16 -6.22 -23.18
C PRO A 41 -14.21 -5.16 -22.66
N GLU A 42 -14.74 -4.01 -22.26
CA GLU A 42 -13.90 -2.93 -21.75
C GLU A 42 -13.07 -3.52 -20.61
N SER A 43 -11.74 -3.49 -20.79
CA SER A 43 -10.84 -4.03 -19.78
C SER A 43 -11.16 -3.35 -18.46
N PRO A 44 -11.55 -4.09 -17.40
CA PRO A 44 -12.08 -3.48 -16.19
C PRO A 44 -11.09 -2.45 -15.65
N SER A 45 -11.63 -1.34 -15.12
CA SER A 45 -10.83 -0.29 -14.50
C SER A 45 -9.90 -0.89 -13.45
N ILE A 46 -8.74 -0.25 -13.23
CA ILE A 46 -7.78 -0.75 -12.25
C ILE A 46 -8.39 -0.87 -10.85
N GLU A 47 -9.26 0.07 -10.48
CA GLU A 47 -10.17 0.02 -9.34
C GLU A 47 -10.92 -1.32 -9.27
N LYS A 48 -11.77 -1.63 -10.26
CA LYS A 48 -12.51 -2.91 -10.32
C LYS A 48 -11.60 -4.13 -10.27
N LYS A 49 -10.41 -4.07 -10.89
CA LYS A 49 -9.39 -5.16 -10.83
C LYS A 49 -8.81 -5.33 -9.43
N ILE A 50 -8.61 -4.26 -8.67
CA ILE A 50 -8.16 -4.32 -7.27
C ILE A 50 -9.29 -4.90 -6.40
N GLU A 51 -10.49 -4.32 -6.47
CA GLU A 51 -11.62 -4.73 -5.65
C GLU A 51 -12.00 -6.20 -5.88
N SER A 52 -12.13 -6.63 -7.13
CA SER A 52 -12.47 -8.03 -7.46
C SER A 52 -11.37 -9.05 -7.14
N ARG A 53 -10.08 -8.68 -7.23
CA ARG A 53 -8.97 -9.60 -6.97
C ARG A 53 -8.64 -9.73 -5.48
N PHE A 54 -8.73 -8.64 -4.73
CA PHE A 54 -8.34 -8.58 -3.32
C PHE A 54 -9.55 -8.58 -2.37
N GLY A 55 -10.77 -8.37 -2.84
CA GLY A 55 -11.96 -8.32 -1.99
C GLY A 55 -12.05 -7.08 -1.09
N VAL A 56 -11.33 -6.01 -1.48
CA VAL A 56 -11.34 -4.71 -0.81
C VAL A 56 -12.34 -3.76 -1.47
N LEU A 57 -12.71 -2.68 -0.78
CA LEU A 57 -13.46 -1.55 -1.35
C LEU A 57 -12.56 -0.30 -1.39
N LEU A 58 -12.56 0.44 -2.49
CA LEU A 58 -11.86 1.72 -2.59
C LEU A 58 -12.85 2.88 -2.36
N THR A 59 -12.47 3.88 -1.56
CA THR A 59 -13.30 5.11 -1.43
C THR A 59 -13.33 5.92 -2.72
N SER A 60 -14.51 6.47 -3.03
CA SER A 60 -14.60 7.67 -3.88
C SER A 60 -14.64 8.95 -3.05
N SER A 61 -14.34 10.10 -3.65
CA SER A 61 -14.55 11.42 -3.03
C SER A 61 -16.03 11.79 -2.82
N LYS A 62 -16.96 10.95 -3.30
CA LYS A 62 -18.41 11.11 -3.13
C LYS A 62 -18.96 10.37 -1.91
N ASP A 63 -18.14 9.51 -1.28
CA ASP A 63 -18.50 8.82 -0.05
C ASP A 63 -18.56 9.82 1.12
N ALA A 64 -19.28 9.47 2.18
CA ALA A 64 -19.18 10.21 3.45
C ALA A 64 -17.77 10.07 4.07
N PRO A 65 -17.18 11.13 4.64
CA PRO A 65 -15.90 11.06 5.33
C PRO A 65 -15.87 10.01 6.43
N THR A 66 -14.71 9.39 6.59
CA THR A 66 -14.44 8.34 7.58
C THR A 66 -14.09 8.89 8.96
N SER A 67 -13.72 10.17 9.05
CA SER A 67 -13.58 10.94 10.29
C SER A 67 -13.97 12.42 10.09
N ASN A 68 -14.18 13.16 11.18
CA ASN A 68 -14.49 14.59 11.15
C ASN A 68 -13.31 15.49 10.72
N HIS A 69 -12.10 14.95 10.59
CA HIS A 69 -10.87 15.71 10.34
C HIS A 69 -10.26 15.42 8.96
N THR A 70 -10.86 14.53 8.17
CA THR A 70 -10.32 14.06 6.89
C THR A 70 -11.27 14.38 5.72
N THR A 71 -10.70 14.82 4.59
CA THR A 71 -11.45 14.97 3.32
C THR A 71 -11.13 13.79 2.41
N LEU A 72 -12.13 13.03 1.98
CA LEU A 72 -11.92 11.96 1.00
C LEU A 72 -11.55 12.53 -0.37
N THR A 73 -10.76 11.78 -1.14
CA THR A 73 -10.25 12.23 -2.43
C THR A 73 -10.06 11.06 -3.39
N ASP A 74 -10.31 11.29 -4.68
CA ASP A 74 -10.28 10.19 -5.66
C ASP A 74 -8.87 9.66 -5.90
N TRP A 75 -8.80 8.35 -6.07
CA TRP A 75 -7.62 7.60 -6.46
C TRP A 75 -7.25 7.89 -7.93
N ASN A 76 -5.98 8.23 -8.19
CA ASN A 76 -5.47 8.28 -9.56
C ASN A 76 -4.83 6.94 -9.99
N HIS A 77 -4.64 6.75 -11.29
CA HIS A 77 -4.11 5.51 -11.87
C HIS A 77 -2.76 5.08 -11.26
N THR A 78 -1.82 6.00 -11.08
CA THR A 78 -0.50 5.71 -10.48
C THR A 78 -0.64 5.23 -9.03
N GLN A 79 -1.53 5.85 -8.25
CA GLN A 79 -1.79 5.47 -6.85
C GLN A 79 -2.34 4.04 -6.78
N MET A 80 -3.30 3.71 -7.64
CA MET A 80 -3.88 2.38 -7.75
C MET A 80 -2.87 1.34 -8.24
N GLU A 81 -1.98 1.66 -9.18
CA GLU A 81 -0.91 0.75 -9.64
C GLU A 81 0.14 0.46 -8.55
N VAL A 82 0.40 1.41 -7.65
CA VAL A 82 1.25 1.21 -6.46
C VAL A 82 0.54 0.35 -5.42
N LEU A 83 -0.70 0.70 -5.05
CA LEU A 83 -1.51 -0.10 -4.12
C LEU A 83 -1.65 -1.55 -4.60
N LYS A 84 -2.00 -1.74 -5.88
CA LYS A 84 -2.08 -3.07 -6.50
C LYS A 84 -0.77 -3.82 -6.34
N GLY A 85 0.37 -3.20 -6.67
CA GLY A 85 1.68 -3.83 -6.50
C GLY A 85 2.01 -4.22 -5.06
N ILE A 86 1.49 -3.49 -4.06
CA ILE A 86 1.62 -3.85 -2.64
C ILE A 86 0.76 -5.07 -2.31
N LEU A 87 -0.53 -5.03 -2.63
CA LEU A 87 -1.48 -6.13 -2.37
C LEU A 87 -1.13 -7.41 -3.15
N GLU A 88 -0.46 -7.32 -4.30
CA GLU A 88 0.02 -8.48 -5.07
C GLU A 88 1.16 -9.26 -4.38
N ASN A 89 1.89 -8.63 -3.46
CA ASN A 89 3.03 -9.26 -2.76
C ASN A 89 2.73 -9.59 -1.29
N LEU A 90 1.76 -8.93 -0.67
CA LEU A 90 1.32 -9.26 0.69
C LEU A 90 0.49 -10.56 0.70
N PRO A 91 0.58 -11.40 1.76
CA PRO A 91 -0.29 -12.56 1.90
C PRO A 91 -1.74 -12.13 2.17
N ALA A 92 -2.67 -13.01 1.82
CA ALA A 92 -4.08 -12.64 1.73
C ALA A 92 -4.74 -12.24 3.06
N ASN A 93 -4.15 -12.53 4.22
CA ASN A 93 -4.66 -12.05 5.51
C ASN A 93 -4.65 -10.52 5.65
N PHE A 94 -3.77 -9.81 4.94
CA PHE A 94 -3.68 -8.34 4.97
C PHE A 94 -4.90 -7.64 4.37
N TYR A 95 -5.77 -8.37 3.66
CA TYR A 95 -6.94 -7.81 2.97
C TYR A 95 -8.16 -8.74 2.94
N LYS A 96 -8.12 -9.88 3.67
CA LYS A 96 -9.25 -10.82 3.77
C LYS A 96 -10.43 -10.15 4.49
N PRO A 97 -11.67 -10.27 4.00
CA PRO A 97 -12.83 -9.72 4.69
C PRO A 97 -13.01 -10.35 6.08
N ILE A 98 -13.47 -9.55 7.03
CA ILE A 98 -13.93 -10.04 8.34
C ILE A 98 -15.21 -10.84 8.10
N VAL A 99 -15.36 -11.98 8.79
CA VAL A 99 -16.63 -12.73 8.80
C VAL A 99 -17.39 -12.28 10.05
N ALA A 100 -18.55 -11.65 9.85
CA ALA A 100 -19.45 -11.23 10.89
C ALA A 100 -20.20 -12.41 11.54
N GLU A 101 -20.83 -12.17 12.69
CA GLU A 101 -21.59 -13.17 13.46
C GLU A 101 -22.75 -13.79 12.65
N ASP A 102 -23.33 -13.04 11.71
CA ASP A 102 -24.37 -13.50 10.78
C ASP A 102 -23.83 -14.25 9.55
N GLY A 103 -22.50 -14.42 9.45
CA GLY A 103 -21.80 -15.02 8.31
C GLY A 103 -21.48 -14.07 7.16
N THR A 104 -21.86 -12.80 7.24
CA THR A 104 -21.56 -11.77 6.23
C THR A 104 -20.07 -11.53 6.12
N LYS A 105 -19.56 -11.43 4.88
CA LYS A 105 -18.18 -11.02 4.61
C LYS A 105 -18.12 -9.51 4.52
N VAL A 106 -17.53 -8.88 5.54
CA VAL A 106 -17.34 -7.44 5.65
C VAL A 106 -15.97 -7.07 5.07
N PRO A 107 -15.91 -6.42 3.89
CA PRO A 107 -14.65 -6.15 3.20
C PRO A 107 -13.85 -5.01 3.85
N LEU A 108 -12.53 -5.08 3.74
CA LEU A 108 -11.64 -3.98 4.08
C LEU A 108 -11.89 -2.79 3.15
N LYS A 109 -12.13 -1.61 3.74
CA LYS A 109 -12.23 -0.34 3.02
C LYS A 109 -10.88 0.36 3.03
N LEU A 110 -10.37 0.71 1.85
CA LEU A 110 -9.15 1.49 1.68
C LEU A 110 -9.53 2.92 1.27
N ALA A 111 -9.34 3.85 2.19
CA ALA A 111 -9.69 5.25 2.05
C ALA A 111 -8.49 6.09 1.63
N LEU A 112 -8.65 6.94 0.62
CA LEU A 112 -7.65 7.95 0.26
C LEU A 112 -8.11 9.30 0.81
N ILE A 113 -7.34 9.86 1.74
CA ILE A 113 -7.66 11.10 2.45
C ILE A 113 -6.72 12.25 2.08
N LYS A 114 -7.18 13.48 2.29
CA LYS A 114 -6.39 14.71 2.28
C LYS A 114 -6.75 15.53 3.52
N GLY A 115 -5.77 16.11 4.19
CA GLY A 115 -5.97 16.92 5.40
C GLY A 115 -4.70 17.70 5.78
N PRO A 116 -4.79 18.63 6.75
CA PRO A 116 -3.65 19.41 7.23
C PRO A 116 -2.59 18.54 7.93
N GLU A 117 -3.00 17.38 8.47
CA GLU A 117 -2.13 16.33 9.00
C GLU A 117 -1.48 15.54 7.86
N ALA A 118 -0.64 16.19 7.06
CA ALA A 118 0.05 15.62 5.88
C ALA A 118 0.97 14.41 6.18
N LEU A 119 1.10 14.03 7.45
CA LEU A 119 2.01 13.02 7.99
C LEU A 119 1.29 11.86 8.72
N VAL A 120 -0.03 11.71 8.56
CA VAL A 120 -0.81 10.67 9.23
C VAL A 120 -1.58 9.83 8.20
N SER A 121 -1.10 8.62 7.93
CA SER A 121 -1.98 7.48 7.64
C SER A 121 -2.53 6.92 8.95
N ARG A 122 -3.63 6.18 8.91
CA ARG A 122 -4.23 5.56 10.10
C ARG A 122 -5.17 4.41 9.80
N CYS A 123 -5.10 3.34 10.58
CA CYS A 123 -6.06 2.26 10.60
C CYS A 123 -7.25 2.60 11.52
N LEU A 124 -8.33 3.12 10.94
CA LEU A 124 -9.60 3.38 11.64
C LEU A 124 -10.49 2.14 11.60
N CYS A 125 -10.26 1.24 12.56
CA CYS A 125 -10.95 -0.04 12.62
C CYS A 125 -11.76 -0.17 13.93
N ASP A 126 -13.07 -0.37 13.77
CA ASP A 126 -13.97 -0.79 14.84
C ASP A 126 -14.36 -2.24 14.55
N ILE A 127 -13.64 -3.15 15.21
CA ILE A 127 -13.80 -4.59 15.00
C ILE A 127 -15.15 -5.09 15.50
N GLU A 128 -15.75 -4.48 16.52
CA GLU A 128 -17.07 -4.88 17.04
C GLU A 128 -18.19 -4.47 16.07
N ALA A 129 -18.10 -3.26 15.50
CA ALA A 129 -19.00 -2.84 14.44
C ALA A 129 -18.82 -3.65 13.14
N ALA A 130 -17.60 -4.12 12.85
CA ALA A 130 -17.35 -5.02 11.72
C ALA A 130 -17.85 -6.45 11.96
N LYS A 131 -17.63 -7.02 13.16
CA LYS A 131 -18.15 -8.34 13.57
C LYS A 131 -19.69 -8.38 13.61
N THR A 132 -20.35 -7.24 13.76
CA THR A 132 -21.82 -7.11 13.73
C THR A 132 -22.39 -6.56 12.42
N SER A 133 -21.62 -6.59 11.31
CA SER A 133 -22.04 -6.15 9.96
C SER A 133 -22.40 -4.66 9.82
N LYS A 134 -22.16 -3.83 10.85
CA LYS A 134 -22.60 -2.41 10.91
C LYS A 134 -21.65 -1.45 10.21
N LYS A 135 -20.35 -1.77 10.15
CA LYS A 135 -19.32 -0.87 9.61
C LYS A 135 -18.18 -1.65 8.97
N ASN A 136 -17.68 -1.17 7.84
CA ASN A 136 -16.47 -1.74 7.24
C ASN A 136 -15.22 -1.26 8.00
N PRO A 137 -14.27 -2.14 8.32
CA PRO A 137 -12.96 -1.72 8.83
C PRO A 137 -12.27 -0.87 7.76
N THR A 138 -11.63 0.23 8.16
CA THR A 138 -11.11 1.23 7.21
C THR A 138 -9.65 1.56 7.48
N VAL A 139 -8.80 1.49 6.45
CA VAL A 139 -7.45 2.05 6.47
C VAL A 139 -7.44 3.36 5.67
N GLU A 140 -7.11 4.47 6.32
CA GLU A 140 -6.94 5.79 5.69
C GLU A 140 -5.49 6.02 5.28
N LEU A 141 -5.29 6.30 4.00
CA LEU A 141 -3.99 6.55 3.38
C LEU A 141 -3.93 8.01 2.92
N ASN A 142 -2.91 8.75 3.35
CA ASN A 142 -2.81 10.17 3.01
C ASN A 142 -2.31 10.39 1.57
N LYS A 143 -3.11 11.11 0.77
CA LYS A 143 -2.85 11.43 -0.64
C LYS A 143 -1.54 12.19 -0.82
N ASP A 144 -1.15 13.02 0.13
CA ASP A 144 0.02 13.90 -0.02
C ASP A 144 1.35 13.13 0.07
N TYR A 145 1.40 11.94 0.70
CA TYR A 145 2.56 11.02 0.56
C TYR A 145 2.79 10.53 -0.88
N TYR A 146 1.76 10.47 -1.73
CA TYR A 146 1.93 10.08 -3.13
C TYR A 146 2.50 11.18 -4.03
N LYS A 147 2.59 12.43 -3.53
CA LYS A 147 3.17 13.55 -4.28
C LYS A 147 4.69 13.60 -4.18
N VAL A 148 5.28 12.90 -3.21
CA VAL A 148 6.70 12.98 -2.90
C VAL A 148 7.45 12.11 -3.93
N GLN A 149 8.34 12.74 -4.71
CA GLN A 149 8.76 12.20 -6.01
C GLN A 149 10.04 11.36 -5.97
N GLU A 150 10.78 11.36 -4.87
CA GLU A 150 12.09 10.69 -4.80
C GLU A 150 11.99 9.19 -4.44
N VAL A 151 13.12 8.49 -4.55
CA VAL A 151 13.15 7.03 -4.42
C VAL A 151 12.95 6.59 -2.96
N ASP A 152 13.50 7.34 -2.00
CA ASP A 152 13.33 7.07 -0.57
C ASP A 152 11.91 7.39 -0.07
N ASP A 153 11.20 8.35 -0.68
CA ASP A 153 9.81 8.65 -0.30
C ASP A 153 8.80 7.62 -0.82
N ARG A 154 9.06 7.03 -1.99
CA ARG A 154 8.32 5.83 -2.42
C ARG A 154 8.58 4.65 -1.49
N ARG A 155 9.74 4.62 -0.83
CA ARG A 155 10.05 3.65 0.21
C ARG A 155 9.18 3.87 1.43
N LEU A 156 9.21 5.09 1.97
CA LEU A 156 8.36 5.56 3.06
C LEU A 156 6.87 5.27 2.81
N PHE A 157 6.40 5.55 1.59
CA PHE A 157 4.99 5.37 1.25
C PHE A 157 4.53 3.91 1.24
N LYS A 158 5.32 3.00 0.62
CA LYS A 158 5.04 1.55 0.68
C LYS A 158 5.10 1.05 2.13
N SER A 159 6.05 1.55 2.91
CA SER A 159 6.26 1.14 4.29
C SER A 159 5.07 1.54 5.18
N MET A 160 4.53 2.75 5.02
CA MET A 160 3.30 3.19 5.72
C MET A 160 2.06 2.38 5.33
N ILE A 161 1.85 2.02 4.06
CA ILE A 161 0.72 1.12 3.72
C ILE A 161 0.85 -0.21 4.47
N VAL A 162 2.05 -0.81 4.50
CA VAL A 162 2.27 -2.07 5.20
C VAL A 162 2.01 -1.91 6.71
N HIS A 163 2.50 -0.84 7.33
CA HIS A 163 2.23 -0.48 8.72
C HIS A 163 0.71 -0.48 9.04
N GLU A 164 -0.10 0.24 8.27
CA GLU A 164 -1.56 0.26 8.49
C GLU A 164 -2.24 -1.10 8.25
N LEU A 165 -1.79 -1.86 7.25
CA LEU A 165 -2.34 -3.19 6.99
C LEU A 165 -1.90 -4.22 8.03
N VAL A 166 -0.79 -4.00 8.75
CA VAL A 166 -0.43 -4.79 9.93
C VAL A 166 -1.40 -4.48 11.08
N HIS A 167 -1.70 -3.21 11.38
CA HIS A 167 -2.74 -2.87 12.38
C HIS A 167 -4.07 -3.55 12.04
N TYR A 168 -4.51 -3.46 10.77
CA TYR A 168 -5.72 -4.16 10.32
C TYR A 168 -5.64 -5.67 10.54
N THR A 169 -4.53 -6.31 10.13
CA THR A 169 -4.32 -7.76 10.28
C THR A 169 -4.41 -8.19 11.74
N PHE A 170 -3.73 -7.47 12.65
CA PHE A 170 -3.73 -7.77 14.08
C PHE A 170 -5.14 -7.69 14.67
N GLN A 171 -5.86 -6.62 14.35
CA GLN A 171 -7.19 -6.38 14.90
C GLN A 171 -8.24 -7.33 14.28
N ALA A 172 -8.12 -7.69 13.00
CA ALA A 172 -9.04 -8.58 12.30
C ALA A 172 -8.86 -10.06 12.65
N GLN A 173 -7.65 -10.49 13.00
CA GLN A 173 -7.35 -11.90 13.35
C GLN A 173 -7.68 -12.26 14.81
N SER A 174 -7.99 -11.28 15.65
CA SER A 174 -8.07 -11.47 17.10
C SER A 174 -9.50 -11.35 17.66
N GLN A 175 -9.79 -12.05 18.75
CA GLN A 175 -11.09 -11.89 19.43
C GLN A 175 -11.13 -10.55 20.16
N SER A 176 -10.04 -10.20 20.86
CA SER A 176 -9.71 -8.87 21.37
C SER A 176 -8.46 -8.31 20.66
N PRO A 177 -8.40 -7.00 20.31
CA PRO A 177 -7.25 -6.41 19.61
C PRO A 177 -5.91 -6.51 20.36
N TYR A 178 -5.94 -6.83 21.66
CA TYR A 178 -4.74 -6.97 22.50
C TYR A 178 -4.15 -8.40 22.52
N GLU A 179 -4.96 -9.45 22.33
CA GLU A 179 -4.50 -10.85 22.54
C GLU A 179 -3.37 -11.29 21.61
N LEU A 180 -3.39 -10.88 20.34
CA LEU A 180 -2.28 -11.19 19.43
C LEU A 180 -1.01 -10.43 19.82
N GLY A 181 -1.15 -9.17 20.26
CA GLY A 181 -0.05 -8.37 20.78
C GLY A 181 0.59 -9.02 22.00
N ASP A 182 -0.20 -9.29 23.04
CA ASP A 182 0.26 -9.93 24.28
C ASP A 182 0.89 -11.30 24.03
N ARG A 183 0.28 -12.12 23.16
CA ARG A 183 0.83 -13.44 22.78
C ARG A 183 2.20 -13.29 22.14
N ILE A 184 2.36 -12.39 21.18
CA ILE A 184 3.64 -12.19 20.48
C ILE A 184 4.69 -11.58 21.42
N SER A 185 4.32 -10.56 22.21
CA SER A 185 5.20 -9.92 23.19
C SER A 185 5.77 -10.94 24.19
N SER A 186 4.95 -11.90 24.64
CA SER A 186 5.42 -12.98 25.52
C SER A 186 6.47 -13.89 24.86
N GLN A 187 6.36 -14.18 23.55
CA GLN A 187 7.30 -15.03 22.81
C GLN A 187 8.68 -14.37 22.61
N ILE A 188 8.73 -13.04 22.57
CA ILE A 188 9.97 -12.25 22.45
C ILE A 188 10.50 -11.77 23.81
N GLY A 189 9.83 -12.12 24.92
CA GLY A 189 10.22 -11.73 26.27
C GLY A 189 10.08 -10.23 26.54
N ILE A 190 9.01 -9.60 26.06
CA ILE A 190 8.52 -8.28 26.52
C ILE A 190 7.20 -8.54 27.24
N THR A 191 7.11 -8.23 28.53
CA THR A 191 5.98 -8.67 29.38
C THR A 191 4.93 -7.60 29.64
N SER A 192 5.26 -6.33 29.37
CA SER A 192 4.34 -5.20 29.46
C SER A 192 4.64 -4.16 28.39
N GLU A 193 3.58 -3.56 27.84
CA GLU A 193 3.67 -2.41 26.96
C GLU A 193 4.46 -1.24 27.57
N ARG A 194 4.47 -1.13 28.91
CA ARG A 194 5.23 -0.12 29.66
C ARG A 194 6.74 -0.26 29.55
N GLU A 195 7.25 -1.41 29.10
CA GLU A 195 8.68 -1.61 28.82
C GLU A 195 9.10 -0.92 27.51
N LEU A 196 8.18 -0.72 26.56
CA LEU A 196 8.51 -0.22 25.22
C LEU A 196 9.14 1.19 25.22
N PRO A 197 8.66 2.18 25.98
CA PRO A 197 9.31 3.49 26.01
C PRO A 197 10.78 3.41 26.45
N GLU A 198 11.08 2.67 27.52
CA GLU A 198 12.45 2.53 28.05
C GLU A 198 13.38 1.81 27.06
N ILE A 199 12.87 0.80 26.36
CA ILE A 199 13.57 0.08 25.29
C ILE A 199 13.96 1.06 24.17
N PHE A 200 13.03 1.89 23.68
CA PHE A 200 13.22 2.73 22.50
C PHE A 200 13.78 4.14 22.77
N ASP A 201 13.76 4.63 24.00
CA ASP A 201 14.42 5.89 24.39
C ASP A 201 15.89 5.69 24.84
N SER A 202 16.37 4.44 24.82
CA SER A 202 17.76 4.11 25.14
C SER A 202 18.74 4.83 24.18
N GLN A 203 19.58 5.70 24.74
CA GLN A 203 20.23 6.80 24.01
C GLN A 203 21.37 6.40 23.05
N ASN A 204 21.64 5.10 22.85
CA ASN A 204 22.85 4.60 22.21
C ASN A 204 22.66 4.12 20.75
N PHE A 205 21.46 4.26 20.17
CA PHE A 205 21.22 3.90 18.77
C PHE A 205 20.98 5.13 17.87
N GLU A 206 21.84 5.30 16.88
CA GLU A 206 21.70 6.30 15.81
C GLU A 206 21.45 5.62 14.46
N PRO A 207 20.20 5.16 14.19
CA PRO A 207 19.80 4.80 12.84
C PRO A 207 19.67 6.07 11.98
N LYS A 208 19.52 5.89 10.66
CA LYS A 208 19.21 7.01 9.75
C LYS A 208 17.97 7.77 10.25
N PHE A 209 17.97 9.09 10.03
CA PHE A 209 17.00 10.03 10.62
C PHE A 209 15.54 9.56 10.52
N ASP A 210 15.11 9.06 9.36
CA ASP A 210 13.73 8.61 9.14
C ASP A 210 13.41 7.32 9.91
N ASP A 211 14.31 6.34 9.88
CA ASP A 211 14.16 5.07 10.60
C ASP A 211 14.07 5.32 12.13
N ARG A 212 14.78 6.34 12.65
CA ARG A 212 14.76 6.72 14.08
C ARG A 212 13.38 7.13 14.57
N ASN A 213 12.64 7.88 13.75
CA ASN A 213 11.32 8.38 14.11
C ASN A 213 10.30 7.23 14.18
N PHE A 214 10.37 6.27 13.27
CA PHE A 214 9.54 5.06 13.34
C PHE A 214 9.87 4.18 14.53
N LEU A 215 11.15 3.97 14.84
CA LEU A 215 11.54 3.17 16.01
C LEU A 215 11.11 3.85 17.32
N ARG A 216 11.14 5.18 17.42
CA ARG A 216 10.52 5.90 18.54
C ARG A 216 9.00 5.73 18.59
N TYR A 217 8.33 5.73 17.44
CA TYR A 217 6.90 5.49 17.36
C TYR A 217 6.51 4.06 17.78
N ALA A 218 7.35 3.06 17.48
CA ALA A 218 7.23 1.69 17.99
C ALA A 218 7.25 1.60 19.54
N GLY A 219 7.77 2.63 20.22
CA GLY A 219 7.79 2.72 21.68
C GLY A 219 6.46 3.08 22.35
N PHE A 220 5.42 3.47 21.58
CA PHE A 220 4.18 4.01 22.15
C PHE A 220 3.24 2.95 22.73
N ASN A 221 3.01 1.85 22.00
CA ASN A 221 2.15 0.74 22.42
C ASN A 221 2.44 -0.52 21.59
N PHE A 222 1.90 -1.69 21.98
CA PHE A 222 2.14 -2.94 21.25
C PHE A 222 1.61 -2.92 19.81
N SER A 223 0.50 -2.23 19.53
CA SER A 223 -0.01 -2.12 18.16
C SER A 223 1.01 -1.43 17.24
N GLU A 224 1.58 -0.31 17.69
CA GLU A 224 2.61 0.44 16.95
C GLU A 224 3.93 -0.32 16.87
N PHE A 225 4.33 -1.00 17.95
CA PHE A 225 5.52 -1.85 17.96
C PHE A 225 5.47 -2.90 16.84
N PHE A 226 4.34 -3.60 16.68
CA PHE A 226 4.18 -4.61 15.64
C PHE A 226 3.96 -4.03 14.24
N ALA A 227 3.26 -2.90 14.11
CA ALA A 227 3.09 -2.22 12.84
C ALA A 227 4.42 -1.70 12.27
N VAL A 228 5.27 -1.10 13.11
CA VAL A 228 6.64 -0.71 12.75
C VAL A 228 7.55 -1.94 12.52
N ALA A 229 7.37 -3.03 13.27
CA ALA A 229 8.09 -4.27 12.98
C ALA A 229 7.74 -4.81 11.59
N GLY A 230 6.46 -4.82 11.21
CA GLY A 230 6.03 -5.25 9.88
C GLY A 230 6.46 -4.31 8.75
N GLN A 231 6.50 -3.00 9.03
CA GLN A 231 7.08 -2.00 8.14
C GLN A 231 8.54 -2.34 7.75
N PHE A 232 9.37 -2.72 8.72
CA PHE A 232 10.76 -3.08 8.47
C PHE A 232 10.95 -4.55 8.02
N TYR A 233 10.03 -5.46 8.37
CA TYR A 233 10.08 -6.86 7.96
C TYR A 233 10.12 -7.01 6.44
N VAL A 234 9.30 -6.22 5.72
CA VAL A 234 9.24 -6.24 4.25
C VAL A 234 10.50 -5.66 3.59
N GLU A 235 11.34 -4.91 4.31
CA GLU A 235 12.67 -4.50 3.84
C GLU A 235 13.71 -5.62 3.89
N GLY A 236 13.41 -6.71 4.60
CA GLY A 236 14.19 -7.94 4.66
C GLY A 236 15.08 -8.08 5.91
N GLU A 237 15.42 -9.33 6.23
CA GLU A 237 16.08 -9.75 7.47
C GLU A 237 17.29 -8.89 7.87
N THR A 238 18.21 -8.61 6.93
CA THR A 238 19.43 -7.83 7.22
C THR A 238 19.10 -6.40 7.68
N LYS A 239 18.10 -5.76 7.06
CA LYS A 239 17.65 -4.42 7.45
C LYS A 239 16.90 -4.46 8.78
N PHE A 240 16.04 -5.45 8.95
CA PHE A 240 15.27 -5.66 10.18
C PHE A 240 16.17 -5.88 11.41
N LEU A 241 17.07 -6.87 11.35
CA LEU A 241 17.98 -7.19 12.45
C LEU A 241 18.97 -6.05 12.70
N GLY A 242 19.43 -5.35 11.66
CA GLY A 242 20.28 -4.17 11.79
C GLY A 242 19.62 -2.98 12.51
N LEU A 243 18.29 -2.95 12.60
CA LEU A 243 17.54 -1.95 13.37
C LEU A 243 17.16 -2.45 14.78
N TYR A 244 16.68 -3.69 14.90
CA TYR A 244 16.15 -4.21 16.17
C TYR A 244 17.18 -4.86 17.09
N ALA A 245 18.25 -5.49 16.57
CA ALA A 245 19.25 -6.15 17.41
C ALA A 245 20.03 -5.19 18.34
N PRO A 246 20.39 -3.95 17.92
CA PRO A 246 21.00 -2.96 18.81
C PRO A 246 20.07 -2.46 19.94
N ILE A 247 18.76 -2.63 19.79
CA ILE A 247 17.73 -2.14 20.72
C ILE A 247 17.26 -3.25 21.67
N LEU A 248 16.95 -4.43 21.13
CA LEU A 248 16.37 -5.56 21.87
C LEU A 248 17.41 -6.63 22.28
N GLY A 249 18.62 -6.58 21.73
CA GLY A 249 19.55 -7.70 21.69
C GLY A 249 19.26 -8.66 20.54
N GLU A 250 20.27 -9.40 20.08
CA GLU A 250 20.17 -10.27 18.90
C GLU A 250 19.05 -11.31 19.00
N ASP A 251 18.94 -12.01 20.14
CA ASP A 251 18.02 -13.15 20.27
C ASP A 251 16.56 -12.69 20.27
N LYS A 252 16.24 -11.58 20.96
CA LYS A 252 14.90 -10.98 20.92
C LYS A 252 14.56 -10.41 19.54
N ALA A 253 15.53 -9.81 18.83
CA ALA A 253 15.33 -9.32 17.47
C ALA A 253 15.10 -10.47 16.46
N LYS A 254 15.84 -11.59 16.58
CA LYS A 254 15.61 -12.81 15.79
C LYS A 254 14.24 -13.42 16.10
N ALA A 255 13.86 -13.50 17.38
CA ALA A 255 12.55 -13.98 17.80
C ALA A 255 11.43 -13.12 17.19
N LEU A 256 11.51 -11.79 17.30
CA LEU A 256 10.56 -10.86 16.69
C LEU A 256 10.49 -11.05 15.16
N TYR A 257 11.62 -11.17 14.47
CA TYR A 257 11.63 -11.43 13.02
C TYR A 257 10.92 -12.74 12.65
N GLN A 258 11.15 -13.83 13.40
CA GLN A 258 10.45 -15.10 13.18
C GLN A 258 8.96 -14.98 13.46
N VAL A 259 8.54 -14.26 14.49
CA VAL A 259 7.11 -14.07 14.77
C VAL A 259 6.42 -13.23 13.69
N MET A 260 7.06 -12.16 13.20
CA MET A 260 6.55 -11.42 12.04
C MET A 260 6.42 -12.36 10.83
N LYS A 261 7.42 -13.20 10.56
CA LYS A 261 7.37 -14.20 9.49
C LYS A 261 6.20 -15.18 9.66
N THR A 262 6.03 -15.81 10.82
CA THR A 262 5.07 -16.92 10.99
C THR A 262 3.64 -16.45 11.22
N GLU A 263 3.43 -15.58 12.21
CA GLU A 263 2.09 -15.17 12.64
C GLU A 263 1.47 -14.13 11.69
N VAL A 264 2.27 -13.17 11.23
CA VAL A 264 1.78 -12.00 10.49
C VAL A 264 1.90 -12.19 8.99
N PHE A 265 3.09 -12.53 8.49
CA PHE A 265 3.38 -12.67 7.05
C PHE A 265 3.25 -14.11 6.51
N GLN A 266 2.70 -15.05 7.29
CA GLN A 266 2.32 -16.40 6.85
C GLN A 266 3.45 -17.19 6.13
N ASN A 267 4.68 -17.05 6.63
CA ASN A 267 5.94 -17.57 6.07
C ASN A 267 6.42 -16.94 4.75
N HIS A 268 5.83 -15.83 4.30
CA HIS A 268 6.33 -15.08 3.15
C HIS A 268 7.54 -14.23 3.54
N GLU A 269 8.71 -14.50 2.93
CA GLU A 269 9.93 -13.73 3.17
C GLU A 269 10.16 -12.66 2.09
N TYR A 270 10.67 -11.50 2.51
CA TYR A 270 11.02 -10.41 1.61
C TYR A 270 12.53 -10.15 1.65
N LYS A 271 13.12 -9.88 0.48
CA LYS A 271 14.54 -9.50 0.38
C LYS A 271 14.76 -7.99 0.30
N ASN A 272 13.85 -7.30 -0.37
CA ASN A 272 13.67 -5.84 -0.31
C ASN A 272 12.39 -5.45 -1.09
N PHE A 273 11.20 -5.74 -0.54
CA PHE A 273 9.90 -5.44 -1.18
C PHE A 273 9.77 -3.98 -1.61
N ILE A 274 10.36 -3.10 -0.81
CA ILE A 274 10.23 -1.67 -0.93
C ILE A 274 11.02 -1.15 -2.15
N LEU A 275 12.25 -1.62 -2.38
CA LEU A 275 13.09 -1.18 -3.50
C LEU A 275 12.85 -1.93 -4.82
N GLN A 276 11.98 -2.95 -4.86
CA GLN A 276 11.60 -3.58 -6.12
C GLN A 276 10.91 -2.58 -7.06
N LYS A 277 11.63 -2.21 -8.12
CA LYS A 277 11.02 -1.80 -9.39
C LYS A 277 10.32 -3.04 -9.99
N ARG A 278 9.29 -2.81 -10.80
CA ARG A 278 8.61 -3.90 -11.53
C ARG A 278 9.62 -4.72 -12.35
N PRO A 279 9.41 -6.03 -12.53
CA PRO A 279 9.99 -6.76 -13.65
C PRO A 279 9.54 -6.14 -14.99
#